data_AF-A0A8S4FCE6-F1
#
_entry.id   AF-A0A8S4FCE6-F1
#
_cell.length_a   1.000
_cell.length_b   1.000
_cell.length_c   1.000
_cell.angle_alpha   90.00
_cell.angle_beta   90.00
_cell.angle_gamma   90.00
#
_symmetry.space_group_name_H-M   'P 1'
#
loop_
_entity.id
_entity.type
_entity.pdbx_description
1 polymer ?
#
loop_
_entity_poly.entity_id
_entity_poly.type
_entity_poly.pdbx_seq_one_letter_code
_entity_poly.pdbx_strand_id
1 'polypeptide(L)'
;MFRLFSRMQSLQHEALRSISAEQLALLLRYVATLRRQRKAQQRNLECAFCKNNGESPPWYSSHGLKDWRGRVLCPVLRAFHCPRCGATGDRAHTIKYCPEMKIVTVGSSAFDIRHLK
;
A
#
# COMPACT_ATOMS: atom_id res chain seq x y z
N MET A 1 7.08 -25.62 -31.41
CA MET A 1 6.46 -25.14 -30.15
C MET A 1 6.06 -26.29 -29.20
N PHE A 2 5.28 -27.28 -29.65
CA PHE A 2 4.81 -28.40 -28.81
C PHE A 2 5.91 -29.22 -28.10
N ARG A 3 7.01 -29.56 -28.79
CA ARG A 3 8.11 -30.36 -28.20
C ARG A 3 8.82 -29.68 -27.03
N LEU A 4 8.94 -28.35 -27.06
CA LEU A 4 9.56 -27.57 -25.97
C LEU A 4 8.66 -27.53 -24.74
N PHE A 5 7.35 -27.39 -24.95
CA PHE A 5 6.36 -27.41 -23.89
C PHE A 5 6.33 -28.77 -23.18
N SER A 6 6.29 -29.87 -23.93
CA SER A 6 6.32 -31.22 -23.36
C SER A 6 7.61 -31.48 -22.57
N ARG A 7 8.77 -31.04 -23.08
CA ARG A 7 10.05 -31.15 -22.37
C ARG A 7 10.05 -30.38 -21.06
N MET A 8 9.53 -29.16 -21.06
CA MET A 8 9.40 -28.33 -19.84
C MET A 8 8.50 -29.00 -18.80
N GLN A 9 7.38 -29.58 -19.24
CA GLN A 9 6.44 -30.25 -18.36
C GLN A 9 7.04 -31.52 -17.74
N SER A 10 7.79 -32.31 -18.52
CA SER A 10 8.54 -33.47 -18.02
C SER A 10 9.57 -33.07 -16.96
N LEU A 11 10.34 -32.00 -17.21
CA LEU A 11 11.33 -31.50 -16.26
C LEU A 11 10.69 -31.00 -14.95
N GLN A 12 9.56 -30.28 -15.05
CA GLN A 12 8.81 -29.83 -13.89
C GLN A 12 8.28 -31.00 -13.05
N HIS A 13 7.74 -32.03 -13.72
CA HIS A 13 7.20 -33.19 -13.03
C HIS A 13 8.29 -34.02 -12.34
N GLU A 14 9.44 -34.17 -12.98
CA GLU A 14 10.60 -34.85 -12.39
C GLU A 14 11.16 -34.07 -11.19
N ALA A 15 11.25 -32.74 -11.29
CA ALA A 15 11.63 -31.89 -10.16
C ALA A 15 10.64 -31.93 -8.98
N LEU A 16 9.34 -32.13 -9.25
CA LEU A 16 8.35 -32.30 -8.19
C LEU A 16 8.44 -33.68 -7.51
N ARG A 17 8.90 -34.71 -8.24
CA ARG A 17 9.12 -36.05 -7.69
C ARG A 17 10.41 -36.16 -6.87
N SER A 18 11.37 -35.26 -7.09
CA SER A 18 12.65 -35.26 -6.37
C SER A 18 12.63 -34.52 -5.03
N ILE A 19 11.52 -33.83 -4.70
CA ILE A 19 11.36 -33.11 -3.43
C ILE A 19 10.45 -33.86 -2.45
N SER A 20 10.82 -33.84 -1.17
CA SER A 20 9.97 -34.38 -0.11
C SER A 20 8.74 -33.50 0.15
N ALA A 21 7.73 -34.05 0.82
CA ALA A 21 6.54 -33.30 1.22
C ALA A 21 6.90 -32.07 2.08
N GLU A 22 7.89 -32.19 2.96
CA GLU A 22 8.37 -31.09 3.80
C GLU A 22 9.06 -29.99 2.99
N GLN A 23 9.90 -30.38 2.01
CA GLN A 23 10.56 -29.45 1.12
C GLN A 23 9.55 -28.69 0.25
N LEU A 24 8.52 -29.38 -0.26
CA LEU A 24 7.42 -28.75 -0.99
C LEU A 24 6.65 -27.76 -0.10
N ALA A 25 6.33 -28.13 1.13
CA ALA A 25 5.67 -27.24 2.08
C ALA A 25 6.51 -25.98 2.39
N LEU A 26 7.83 -26.14 2.54
CA LEU A 26 8.76 -25.02 2.71
C LEU A 26 8.77 -24.10 1.48
N LEU A 27 8.85 -24.68 0.28
CA LEU A 27 8.85 -23.93 -0.98
C LEU A 27 7.55 -23.11 -1.16
N LEU A 28 6.40 -23.71 -0.85
CA LEU A 28 5.11 -23.01 -0.93
C LEU A 28 5.03 -21.83 0.05
N ARG A 29 5.51 -22.02 1.30
CA ARG A 29 5.62 -20.92 2.27
C ARG A 29 6.53 -19.80 1.77
N TYR A 30 7.68 -20.17 1.19
CA TYR A 30 8.64 -19.22 0.63
C TYR A 30 8.03 -18.41 -0.54
N VAL A 31 7.35 -19.07 -1.48
CA VAL A 31 6.64 -18.39 -2.57
C VAL A 31 5.55 -17.46 -2.02
N ALA A 32 4.81 -17.87 -0.98
CA ALA A 32 3.83 -17.02 -0.33
C ALA A 32 4.48 -15.78 0.32
N THR A 33 5.64 -15.92 0.96
CA THR A 33 6.38 -14.77 1.51
C THR A 33 6.84 -13.81 0.41
N LEU A 34 7.39 -14.31 -0.69
CA LEU A 34 7.82 -13.47 -1.81
C LEU A 34 6.64 -12.71 -2.45
N ARG A 35 5.49 -13.38 -2.63
CA ARG A 35 4.25 -12.75 -3.11
C ARG A 35 3.78 -11.62 -2.19
N ARG A 36 3.83 -11.83 -0.87
CA ARG A 36 3.49 -10.79 0.12
C ARG A 36 4.44 -9.60 0.04
N GLN A 37 5.75 -9.84 -0.06
CA GLN A 37 6.75 -8.79 -0.19
C GLN A 37 6.55 -7.94 -1.46
N ARG A 38 6.35 -8.58 -2.62
CA ARG A 38 6.06 -7.87 -3.88
C ARG A 38 4.80 -7.03 -3.77
N LYS A 39 3.73 -7.56 -3.18
CA LYS A 39 2.47 -6.80 -2.97
C LYS A 39 2.68 -5.62 -2.02
N ALA A 40 3.48 -5.77 -0.97
CA ALA A 40 3.81 -4.66 -0.06
C ALA A 40 4.62 -3.57 -0.78
N GLN A 41 5.62 -3.97 -1.58
CA GLN A 41 6.39 -3.03 -2.40
C GLN A 41 5.49 -2.28 -3.40
N GLN A 42 4.59 -2.98 -4.10
CA GLN A 42 3.63 -2.35 -5.01
C GLN A 42 2.70 -1.36 -4.29
N ARG A 43 2.25 -1.68 -3.07
CA ARG A 43 1.47 -0.74 -2.25
C ARG A 43 2.25 0.51 -1.83
N ASN A 44 3.57 0.46 -1.80
CA ASN A 44 4.41 1.63 -1.55
C ASN A 44 4.63 2.47 -2.81
N LEU A 45 4.41 1.89 -3.99
CA LEU A 45 4.48 2.58 -5.28
C LEU A 45 3.14 3.23 -5.67
N GLU A 46 2.02 2.70 -5.19
CA GLU A 46 0.68 3.27 -5.40
C GLU A 46 0.26 4.19 -4.25
N CYS A 47 -0.29 5.36 -4.58
CA CYS A 47 -0.89 6.27 -3.62
C CYS A 47 -2.27 5.79 -3.18
N ALA A 48 -2.33 5.21 -1.99
CA ALA A 48 -3.57 4.76 -1.39
C ALA A 48 -4.62 5.88 -1.20
N PHE A 49 -4.20 7.13 -1.02
CA PHE A 49 -5.10 8.28 -0.86
C PHE A 49 -5.82 8.60 -2.17
N CYS A 50 -5.07 8.84 -3.25
CA CYS A 50 -5.63 9.08 -4.59
C CYS A 50 -6.47 7.89 -5.08
N LYS A 51 -6.01 6.66 -4.83
CA LYS A 51 -6.77 5.45 -5.17
C LYS A 51 -8.13 5.38 -4.47
N ASN A 52 -8.18 5.73 -3.18
CA ASN A 52 -9.43 5.75 -2.41
C ASN A 52 -10.36 6.89 -2.86
N ASN A 53 -9.80 7.97 -3.41
CA ASN A 53 -10.57 9.08 -3.98
C ASN A 53 -11.04 8.82 -5.41
N GLY A 54 -10.84 7.61 -5.95
CA GLY A 54 -11.33 7.21 -7.26
C GLY A 54 -10.48 7.73 -8.43
N GLU A 55 -9.26 8.18 -8.17
CA GLU A 55 -8.36 8.65 -9.23
C GLU A 55 -7.98 7.52 -10.21
N SER A 56 -7.55 7.91 -11.40
CA SER A 56 -7.18 6.95 -12.45
C SER A 56 -5.99 6.06 -12.07
N PRO A 57 -5.93 4.79 -12.53
CA PRO A 57 -4.80 3.90 -12.27
C PRO A 57 -3.42 4.45 -12.65
N PRO A 58 -3.24 5.09 -13.82
CA PRO A 58 -1.96 5.73 -14.14
C PRO A 58 -1.58 6.84 -13.15
N TRP A 59 -2.57 7.58 -12.62
CA TRP A 59 -2.31 8.67 -11.68
C TRP A 59 -1.90 8.16 -10.31
N TYR A 60 -2.71 7.31 -9.66
CA TYR A 60 -2.36 6.84 -8.33
C TYR A 60 -1.14 5.92 -8.32
N SER A 61 -0.75 5.32 -9.46
CA SER A 61 0.47 4.51 -9.56
C SER A 61 1.72 5.32 -9.88
N SER A 62 1.60 6.63 -10.13
CA SER A 62 2.73 7.52 -10.43
C SER A 62 3.49 8.00 -9.20
N HIS A 63 2.91 7.86 -8.00
CA HIS A 63 3.50 8.33 -6.75
C HIS A 63 3.02 7.48 -5.56
N GLY A 64 3.83 7.41 -4.51
CA GLY A 64 3.43 6.84 -3.23
C GLY A 64 2.71 7.86 -2.32
N LEU A 65 2.04 7.38 -1.27
CA LEU A 65 1.44 8.26 -0.27
C LEU A 65 2.49 8.94 0.63
N LYS A 66 3.45 8.15 1.13
CA LYS A 66 4.55 8.60 2.00
C LYS A 66 5.86 7.96 1.57
N ASP A 67 6.97 8.62 1.87
CA ASP A 67 8.29 8.03 1.74
C ASP A 67 8.66 7.15 2.95
N TRP A 68 9.85 6.54 2.89
CA TRP A 68 10.39 5.69 3.96
C TRP A 68 10.65 6.43 5.28
N ARG A 69 10.75 7.77 5.25
CA ARG A 69 10.89 8.63 6.43
C ARG A 69 9.53 9.09 6.99
N GLY A 70 8.44 8.68 6.36
CA GLY A 70 7.08 9.05 6.75
C GLY A 70 6.62 10.43 6.24
N ARG A 71 7.39 11.11 5.39
CA ARG A 71 7.00 12.38 4.77
C ARG A 71 5.96 12.14 3.68
N VAL A 72 4.93 12.98 3.61
CA VAL A 72 3.89 12.85 2.58
C VAL A 72 4.49 13.14 1.19
N LEU A 73 4.30 12.22 0.24
CA LEU A 73 4.71 12.40 -1.16
C LEU A 73 3.53 12.79 -2.06
N CYS A 74 2.32 12.36 -1.72
CA CYS A 74 1.14 12.61 -2.54
C CYS A 74 0.91 14.12 -2.78
N PRO A 75 0.90 14.60 -4.04
CA PRO A 75 0.81 16.03 -4.33
C PRO A 75 -0.52 16.64 -3.85
N VAL A 76 -1.62 15.89 -3.96
CA VAL A 76 -2.94 16.31 -3.48
C VAL A 76 -2.94 16.51 -1.97
N LEU A 77 -2.45 15.51 -1.22
CA LEU A 77 -2.40 15.60 0.23
C LEU A 77 -1.40 16.66 0.70
N ARG A 78 -0.25 16.81 0.01
CA ARG A 78 0.75 17.85 0.34
C ARG A 78 0.21 19.27 0.21
N ALA A 79 -0.69 19.53 -0.74
CA ALA A 79 -1.33 20.83 -0.90
C ALA A 79 -2.48 21.07 0.10
N PHE A 80 -2.97 20.01 0.74
CA PHE A 80 -4.03 20.10 1.73
C PHE A 80 -3.51 20.68 3.05
N HIS A 81 -4.18 21.74 3.51
CA HIS A 81 -3.94 22.34 4.80
C HIS A 81 -4.96 21.78 5.79
N CYS A 82 -4.49 21.16 6.87
CA CYS A 82 -5.38 20.70 7.92
C CYS A 82 -6.11 21.91 8.53
N PRO A 83 -7.45 22.00 8.47
CA PRO A 83 -8.16 23.18 8.98
C PRO A 83 -8.18 23.26 10.51
N ARG A 84 -7.66 22.26 11.23
CA ARG A 84 -7.51 22.31 12.69
C ARG A 84 -6.14 22.85 13.11
N CYS A 85 -5.07 22.20 12.66
CA CYS A 85 -3.70 22.52 13.09
C CYS A 85 -2.87 23.28 12.04
N GLY A 86 -3.41 23.52 10.85
CA GLY A 86 -2.72 24.19 9.74
C GLY A 86 -1.64 23.37 9.03
N ALA A 87 -1.34 22.14 9.48
CA ALA A 87 -0.27 21.33 8.90
C ALA A 87 -0.48 21.06 7.40
N THR A 88 0.61 21.14 6.64
CA THR A 88 0.68 21.00 5.17
C THR A 88 2.02 20.40 4.74
N GLY A 89 2.22 20.15 3.44
CA GLY A 89 3.46 19.62 2.88
C GLY A 89 3.87 18.26 3.46
N ASP A 90 5.09 18.16 3.99
CA ASP A 90 5.66 16.90 4.53
C ASP A 90 4.83 16.31 5.68
N ARG A 91 4.10 17.15 6.40
CA ARG A 91 3.30 16.79 7.59
C ARG A 91 1.80 16.83 7.33
N ALA A 92 1.39 17.01 6.07
CA ALA A 92 -0.01 17.09 5.71
C ALA A 92 -0.79 15.83 6.12
N HIS A 93 -2.05 16.02 6.48
CA HIS A 93 -2.94 14.95 6.89
C HIS A 93 -4.40 15.42 6.78
N THR A 94 -5.32 14.48 6.59
CA THR A 94 -6.74 14.82 6.66
C THR A 94 -7.17 15.06 8.11
N ILE A 95 -8.27 15.78 8.28
CA ILE A 95 -8.84 16.17 9.57
C ILE A 95 -8.92 14.99 10.55
N LYS A 96 -9.37 13.82 10.06
CA LYS A 96 -9.49 12.56 10.84
C LYS A 96 -8.18 12.11 11.50
N TYR A 97 -7.04 12.39 10.87
CA TYR A 97 -5.72 12.00 11.36
C TYR A 97 -4.98 13.15 12.04
N CYS A 98 -5.68 14.25 12.36
CA CYS A 98 -5.08 15.37 13.06
C CYS A 98 -4.66 14.97 14.48
N PRO A 99 -3.40 15.19 14.89
CA PRO A 99 -2.94 14.84 16.23
C PRO A 99 -3.67 15.63 17.32
N GLU A 100 -4.11 16.86 17.02
CA GLU A 100 -4.86 17.71 17.95
C GLU A 100 -6.29 17.21 18.20
N MET A 101 -6.84 16.32 17.36
CA MET A 101 -8.14 15.69 17.67
C MET A 101 -8.11 14.81 18.92
N LYS A 102 -6.93 14.29 19.30
CA LYS A 102 -6.80 13.41 20.46
C LYS A 102 -6.63 14.18 21.77
N ILE A 103 -6.43 15.50 21.70
CA ILE A 103 -6.32 16.37 22.87
C ILE A 103 -7.74 16.88 23.17
N VAL A 104 -8.56 16.05 23.83
CA VAL A 104 -9.81 16.51 24.41
C VAL A 104 -9.48 17.29 25.67
N THR A 105 -9.15 18.58 25.53
CA THR A 105 -9.41 19.54 26.59
C THR A 105 -10.90 19.84 26.59
N VAL A 106 -11.54 19.63 27.73
CA VAL A 106 -12.98 19.83 27.95
C VAL A 106 -13.38 21.24 27.49
N GLY A 107 -14.27 21.31 26.49
CA GLY A 107 -15.00 22.51 26.11
C GLY A 107 -14.52 23.21 24.84
N SER A 108 -15.16 22.93 23.69
CA SER A 108 -15.72 23.91 22.73
C SER A 108 -16.16 23.25 21.42
N SER A 109 -17.46 23.43 21.14
CA SER A 109 -18.19 23.37 19.85
C SER A 109 -17.85 22.27 18.81
N ALA A 110 -18.84 21.42 18.56
CA ALA A 110 -18.92 20.51 17.43
C ALA A 110 -18.85 21.26 16.08
N PHE A 111 -17.83 20.96 15.28
CA PHE A 111 -17.80 21.27 13.85
C PHE A 111 -18.16 20.00 13.08
N ASP A 112 -19.21 20.09 12.26
CA ASP A 112 -19.79 18.99 11.47
C ASP A 112 -18.81 18.51 10.37
N ILE A 113 -18.51 17.19 10.30
CA ILE A 113 -17.40 16.62 9.50
C ILE A 113 -17.89 15.60 8.45
N ARG A 114 -19.11 15.75 7.92
CA ARG A 114 -19.67 14.74 7.00
C ARG A 114 -19.04 14.71 5.59
N HIS A 115 -18.10 15.60 5.25
CA HIS A 115 -17.65 15.76 3.85
C HIS A 115 -16.13 15.74 3.58
N LEU A 116 -15.26 15.41 4.54
CA LEU A 116 -13.81 15.30 4.28
C LEU A 116 -13.26 13.93 4.64
N LYS A 117 -13.40 12.99 3.70
CA LYS A 117 -12.65 11.71 3.70
C LYS A 117 -11.27 11.92 3.10
#